data_AF-X1IJE0-F1
#
_entry.id   AF-X1IJE0-F1
#
_cell.length_a   1.000
_cell.length_b   1.000
_cell.length_c   1.000
_cell.angle_alpha   90.00
_cell.angle_beta   90.00
_cell.angle_gamma   90.00
#
_symmetry.space_group_name_H-M   'P 1'
#
loop_
_entity.id
_entity.type
_entity.pdbx_description
1 polymer ?
#
loop_
_entity_poly.entity_id
_entity_poly.type
_entity_poly.pdbx_seq_one_letter_code
_entity_poly.pdbx_strand_id
1 'polypeptide(L)' 'MLMHEMMVAQSLLATISDEAAKHNAKPIGAKISCGALNPVNDETLCFAFEAIAKDTPCEGMKL' A
#
# COMPACT_ATOMS: atom_id res chain seq x y z
N MET A 1 -5.96 17.53 -2.21
CA MET A 1 -4.71 16.77 -2.42
C MET A 1 -4.65 15.71 -1.31
N LEU A 2 -5.50 14.68 -1.44
CA LEU A 2 -5.71 13.59 -0.46
C LEU A 2 -6.37 12.39 -1.17
N MET A 3 -7.18 12.67 -2.19
CA MET A 3 -7.77 11.63 -3.07
C MET A 3 -6.74 10.92 -3.96
N HIS A 4 -5.66 11.61 -4.37
CA HIS A 4 -4.66 11.02 -5.27
C HIS A 4 -3.85 9.92 -4.55
N GLU A 5 -3.41 10.22 -3.33
CA GLU A 5 -2.61 9.33 -2.48
C GLU A 5 -3.44 8.11 -2.03
N MET A 6 -4.72 8.30 -1.69
CA MET A 6 -5.62 7.19 -1.37
C MET A 6 -5.84 6.23 -2.54
N MET A 7 -6.00 6.74 -3.77
CA MET A 7 -6.14 5.86 -4.95
C MET A 7 -4.87 5.04 -5.19
N VAL A 8 -3.70 5.66 -5.02
CA VAL A 8 -2.42 4.95 -5.14
C VAL A 8 -2.31 3.85 -4.06
N ALA A 9 -2.63 4.17 -2.81
CA ALA A 9 -2.64 3.19 -1.71
C ALA A 9 -3.60 2.02 -1.97
N GLN A 10 -4.82 2.30 -2.46
CA GLN A 10 -5.80 1.25 -2.78
C GLN A 10 -5.33 0.34 -3.93
N SER A 11 -4.77 0.92 -4.98
CA SER A 11 -4.22 0.13 -6.09
C SER A 11 -3.08 -0.79 -5.61
N LEU A 12 -2.23 -0.30 -4.72
CA LEU A 12 -1.14 -1.09 -4.13
C LEU A 12 -1.69 -2.23 -3.26
N LEU A 13 -2.65 -1.93 -2.38
CA LEU A 13 -3.28 -2.93 -1.51
C LEU A 13 -3.92 -4.06 -2.32
N ALA A 14 -4.67 -3.72 -3.37
CA ALA A 14 -5.29 -4.69 -4.26
C ALA A 14 -4.24 -5.58 -4.94
N THR A 15 -3.19 -4.96 -5.49
CA THR A 15 -2.11 -5.69 -6.18
C THR A 15 -1.38 -6.65 -5.24
N ILE A 16 -1.04 -6.20 -4.03
CA ILE A 16 -0.34 -7.01 -3.02
C ILE A 16 -1.24 -8.15 -2.53
N SER A 17 -2.52 -7.89 -2.31
CA SER A 17 -3.48 -8.89 -1.86
C SER A 17 -3.70 -9.98 -2.90
N ASP A 18 -3.82 -9.60 -4.18
CA ASP A 18 -3.95 -10.55 -5.29
C ASP A 18 -2.72 -11.45 -5.42
N GLU A 19 -1.52 -10.88 -5.27
CA GLU A 19 -0.28 -11.66 -5.33
C GLU A 19 -0.12 -12.57 -4.10
N ALA A 20 -0.43 -12.06 -2.91
CA ALA A 20 -0.45 -12.84 -1.68
C ALA A 20 -1.40 -14.04 -1.76
N ALA A 21 -2.58 -13.85 -2.36
CA ALA A 21 -3.56 -14.92 -2.58
C ALA A 21 -3.03 -16.02 -3.51
N LYS A 22 -2.35 -15.65 -4.60
CA LYS A 22 -1.73 -16.63 -5.52
C LYS A 22 -0.66 -17.49 -4.84
N HIS A 23 0.12 -16.88 -3.95
CA HIS A 23 1.21 -17.53 -3.24
C HIS A 23 0.80 -18.14 -1.90
N ASN A 24 -0.47 -18.03 -1.51
CA ASN A 24 -0.99 -18.39 -0.20
C ASN A 24 -0.10 -17.86 0.96
N ALA A 25 0.42 -16.65 0.77
CA ALA A 25 1.44 -16.04 1.60
C ALA A 25 0.86 -14.88 2.42
N LYS A 26 1.44 -14.63 3.60
CA LYS A 26 1.11 -13.45 4.39
C LYS A 26 2.12 -12.34 4.08
N PRO A 27 1.72 -11.21 3.46
CA PRO A 27 2.64 -10.12 3.19
C PRO A 27 3.12 -9.49 4.51
N ILE A 28 4.45 -9.36 4.66
CA ILE A 28 5.10 -8.81 5.87
C ILE A 28 5.72 -7.43 5.63
N GLY A 29 5.92 -7.05 4.38
CA GLY A 29 6.44 -5.75 3.97
C GLY A 29 6.43 -5.61 2.45
N ALA A 30 6.23 -4.39 1.97
CA ALA A 30 6.44 -4.03 0.58
C ALA A 30 7.49 -2.92 0.53
N LYS A 31 8.24 -2.86 -0.58
CA LYS A 31 9.19 -1.76 -0.81
C LYS A 31 8.76 -1.05 -2.08
N ILE A 32 8.37 0.22 -1.93
CA ILE A 32 7.93 1.04 -3.05
C ILE A 32 9.08 1.97 -3.45
N SER A 33 9.35 2.03 -4.75
CA SER A 33 10.30 3.00 -5.32
C SER A 33 9.51 3.99 -6.16
N CYS A 34 9.21 5.17 -5.63
CA CYS A 34 8.61 6.25 -6.40
C CYS A 34 9.70 7.00 -7.18
N GLY A 35 9.54 7.13 -8.50
CA GLY A 35 10.43 7.94 -9.33
C GLY A 35 10.28 9.42 -9.01
N ALA A 36 11.34 10.21 -9.27
CA ALA A 36 11.47 11.64 -8.92
C ALA A 36 10.36 12.59 -9.45
N LEU A 37 9.44 12.09 -10.28
CA LEU A 37 8.33 12.83 -10.88
C LEU A 37 6.99 12.65 -10.17
N ASN A 38 6.91 11.82 -9.14
CA ASN A 38 5.69 11.59 -8.38
C ASN A 38 5.77 12.35 -7.04
N PRO A 39 4.98 13.41 -6.80
CA PRO A 39 4.96 14.15 -5.54
C PRO A 39 4.15 13.39 -4.48
N VAL A 40 4.26 12.05 -4.46
CA VAL A 40 3.65 11.25 -3.41
C VAL A 40 4.50 11.46 -2.17
N ASN A 41 3.89 12.06 -1.17
CA ASN A 41 4.48 12.18 0.14
C ASN A 41 4.46 10.79 0.78
N ASP A 42 5.65 10.24 1.05
CA ASP A 42 5.82 8.91 1.65
C ASP A 42 5.06 8.76 2.97
N GLU A 43 5.06 9.79 3.83
CA GLU A 43 4.33 9.77 5.10
C GLU A 43 2.81 9.72 4.87
N THR A 44 2.30 10.52 3.92
CA THR A 44 0.87 10.52 3.57
C THR A 44 0.44 9.20 2.95
N LEU A 45 1.30 8.58 2.12
CA LEU A 45 1.03 7.27 1.52
C LEU A 45 1.02 6.18 2.59
N CYS A 46 2.01 6.15 3.48
CA CYS A 46 2.05 5.23 4.61
C CYS A 46 0.82 5.34 5.49
N PHE A 47 0.42 6.57 5.84
CA PHE A 47 -0.78 6.81 6.62
C PHE A 47 -2.06 6.35 5.89
N ALA A 48 -2.20 6.70 4.61
CA ALA A 48 -3.33 6.26 3.80
C ALA A 48 -3.37 4.74 3.67
N PHE A 49 -2.22 4.08 3.51
CA PHE A 49 -2.11 2.63 3.43
C PHE A 49 -2.48 1.95 4.75
N GLU A 50 -1.96 2.40 5.89
CA GLU A 50 -2.36 1.88 7.20
C GLU A 50 -3.87 2.00 7.43
N ALA A 51 -4.46 3.12 7.05
CA ALA A 51 -5.90 3.36 7.20
C ALA A 51 -6.76 2.38 6.39
N ILE A 52 -6.34 2.03 5.17
CA ILE A 52 -7.09 1.10 4.29
C ILE A 52 -6.72 -0.38 4.50
N ALA A 53 -5.52 -0.66 5.03
CA ALA A 53 -5.03 -2.01 5.28
C ALA A 53 -5.55 -2.59 6.60
N LYS A 54 -6.08 -1.74 7.49
CA LYS A 54 -6.77 -2.16 8.70
C LYS A 54 -7.92 -3.13 8.37
N ASP A 55 -8.05 -4.21 9.14
CA ASP A 55 -9.05 -5.27 8.92
C ASP A 55 -8.83 -6.06 7.60
N THR A 56 -7.63 -6.00 7.00
CA THR A 56 -7.24 -6.78 5.82
C THR A 56 -6.04 -7.69 6.11
N PRO A 57 -5.74 -8.68 5.25
CA PRO A 57 -4.52 -9.51 5.37
C PRO A 57 -3.20 -8.72 5.36
N CYS A 58 -3.23 -7.46 4.93
CA CYS A 58 -2.09 -6.54 4.91
C CYS A 58 -1.97 -5.69 6.18
N GLU A 59 -2.79 -5.95 7.20
CA GLU A 59 -2.72 -5.22 8.48
C GLU A 59 -1.34 -5.40 9.14
N GLY A 60 -0.72 -4.27 9.50
CA GLY A 60 0.63 -4.24 10.08
C GLY A 60 1.78 -4.38 9.08
N MET A 61 1.49 -4.36 7.77
CA MET A 61 2.52 -4.37 6.72
C MET A 61 3.25 -3.02 6.68
N LYS A 62 4.58 -3.06 6.55
CA LYS A 62 5.40 -1.85 6.37
C LYS A 62 5.63 -1.58 4.88
N LEU A 63 5.47 -0.32 4.48
CA LEU A 63 5.85 0.20 3.16
C LEU A 63 7.30 0.68 3.14
#